data_AF-A0A8H6I7V7-F1
#
_entry.id   AF-A0A8H6I7V7-F1
#
_cell.length_a   1.000
_cell.length_b   1.000
_cell.length_c   1.000
_cell.angle_alpha   90.00
_cell.angle_beta   90.00
_cell.angle_gamma   90.00
#
_symmetry.space_group_name_H-M   'P 1'
#
loop_
_entity.id
_entity.type
_entity.pdbx_description
1 polymer ?
#
loop_
_entity_poly.entity_id
_entity_poly.type
_entity_poly.pdbx_seq_one_letter_code
_entity_poly.pdbx_strand_id
1 'polypeptide(L)'
;MHNIQENLAPSSHFSISLPWHVFRILLIFLGAHMANASSCDSGSCPWDAGVTETPPDPILPILPPVGRLRLGDGLQPSPYTALAAPREADDWCNMPHVTLEAYITPPEEYVLRYVEVIQRHHKRTPYGSNLFYDEDVEWDCAGLGPLYGLKSQTTKGREAPSVQWQSYVDPQNPFGSGQKGTIVTSNCQFPQLTTEGLEDSITHGSDLRSVYGPLLGISDTFQPQEVVFRVTNNPITSQVASGILKGFYPTDTGETHQVLIQPSAIDSLEPRYSCPRADALRNSFTTGTNGTTWKKHLQKAHDDGTFGALDAISGIRPDDGEWHVSFDHYFDNLKARQCHSKPLPCSLTIKSSCVTEQLADKVYEIGNWEYSYLFRDAPGALEYAALKFGAWMLELEARVKDTVTGNNKTKYYQNIAHDGSISSLLGFLQVSAMTWPGMGSEIIFELYSKAGSTDSWFLRVLWKGRPIET
;
A
#
# COMPACT_ATOMS: atom_id res chain seq x y z
N MET A 1 -55.04 5.95 0.53
CA MET A 1 -54.52 6.40 1.83
C MET A 1 -53.69 5.28 2.43
N HIS A 2 -52.38 5.26 2.20
CA HIS A 2 -51.38 4.65 3.08
C HIS A 2 -50.04 5.32 2.75
N ASN A 3 -49.56 6.08 3.72
CA ASN A 3 -48.31 6.85 3.70
C ASN A 3 -47.15 5.87 3.80
N ILE A 4 -46.19 5.97 2.88
CA ILE A 4 -44.81 5.51 3.10
C ILE A 4 -43.99 6.79 3.20
N GLN A 5 -43.50 7.07 4.40
CA GLN A 5 -42.51 8.13 4.62
C GLN A 5 -41.19 7.68 4.00
N GLU A 6 -40.71 8.46 3.04
CA GLU A 6 -39.34 8.40 2.56
C GLU A 6 -38.40 8.82 3.69
N ASN A 7 -37.59 7.86 4.17
CA ASN A 7 -36.39 8.17 4.94
C ASN A 7 -35.34 8.71 3.98
N LEU A 8 -35.30 10.03 3.83
CA LEU A 8 -34.16 10.74 3.25
C LEU A 8 -32.95 10.51 4.15
N ALA A 9 -31.96 9.75 3.66
CA ALA A 9 -30.64 9.70 4.26
C ALA A 9 -30.02 11.11 4.25
N PRO A 10 -29.30 11.52 5.31
CA PRO A 10 -28.67 12.83 5.35
C PRO A 10 -27.61 12.94 4.24
N SER A 11 -27.65 14.05 3.53
CA SER A 11 -26.67 14.47 2.52
C SER A 11 -25.25 14.29 3.05
N SER A 12 -24.50 13.35 2.48
CA SER A 12 -23.06 13.22 2.71
C SER A 12 -22.39 14.51 2.27
N HIS A 13 -21.82 15.25 3.22
CA HIS A 13 -21.05 16.45 2.95
C HIS A 13 -19.87 16.13 2.03
N PHE A 14 -19.88 16.73 0.83
CA PHE A 14 -18.73 16.74 -0.08
C PHE A 14 -17.63 17.60 0.56
N SER A 15 -16.60 16.96 1.12
CA SER A 15 -15.43 17.66 1.66
C SER A 15 -14.34 17.66 0.59
N ILE A 16 -14.06 18.83 -0.01
CA ILE A 16 -12.82 19.03 -0.76
C ILE A 16 -11.72 19.18 0.29
N SER A 17 -10.83 18.18 0.34
CA SER A 17 -9.62 18.23 1.15
C SER A 17 -8.63 19.24 0.56
N LEU A 18 -8.76 20.50 1.02
CA LEU A 18 -7.76 21.58 0.94
C LEU A 18 -7.51 22.20 -0.46
N PRO A 19 -7.39 23.53 -0.56
CA PRO A 19 -6.85 24.20 -1.75
C PRO A 19 -5.42 23.70 -2.06
N TRP A 20 -5.06 23.57 -3.34
CA TRP A 20 -3.72 23.11 -3.79
C TRP A 20 -2.56 23.85 -3.09
N HIS A 21 -2.72 25.16 -2.84
CA HIS A 21 -1.72 25.96 -2.15
C HIS A 21 -1.46 25.52 -0.70
N VAL A 22 -2.46 24.97 -0.01
CA VAL A 22 -2.34 24.46 1.37
C VAL A 22 -1.69 23.07 1.38
N PHE A 23 -2.07 22.21 0.44
CA PHE A 23 -1.40 20.92 0.22
C PHE A 23 0.09 21.12 -0.13
N ARG A 24 0.39 22.12 -0.96
CA ARG A 24 1.77 22.52 -1.30
C ARG A 24 2.56 22.98 -0.08
N ILE A 25 1.96 23.70 0.87
CA ILE A 25 2.63 24.09 2.12
C ILE A 25 2.97 22.83 2.94
N LEU A 26 2.04 21.88 3.07
CA LEU A 26 2.29 20.60 3.73
C LEU A 26 3.46 19.84 3.07
N LEU A 27 3.47 19.76 1.74
CA LEU A 27 4.53 19.12 0.96
C LEU A 27 5.88 19.82 1.08
N ILE A 28 5.91 21.16 1.11
CA ILE A 28 7.16 21.93 1.27
C ILE A 28 7.72 21.76 2.68
N PHE A 29 6.88 21.79 3.73
CA PHE A 29 7.35 21.57 5.11
C PHE A 29 7.89 20.14 5.33
N LEU A 30 7.26 19.13 4.73
CA LEU A 30 7.67 17.73 4.83
C LEU A 30 8.84 17.38 3.87
N GLY A 31 8.88 17.97 2.68
CA GLY A 31 9.89 17.72 1.64
C GLY A 31 11.19 18.53 1.80
N ALA A 32 11.14 19.74 2.37
CA ALA A 32 12.35 20.53 2.62
C ALA A 32 13.31 19.88 3.63
N HIS A 33 12.81 19.00 4.50
CA HIS A 33 13.65 18.19 5.39
C HIS A 33 14.41 17.08 4.65
N MET A 34 14.02 16.72 3.42
CA MET A 34 14.68 15.67 2.63
C MET A 34 15.86 16.18 1.80
N ALA A 35 15.77 17.40 1.25
CA ALA A 35 16.83 17.96 0.40
C ALA A 35 18.14 18.24 1.18
N ASN A 36 18.07 18.37 2.50
CA ASN A 36 19.23 18.50 3.37
C ASN A 36 19.79 17.16 3.88
N ALA A 37 19.10 16.04 3.65
CA ALA A 37 19.57 14.70 4.06
C ALA A 37 20.41 14.02 2.98
N SER A 38 20.32 14.46 1.71
CA SER A 38 21.05 13.89 0.58
C SER A 38 22.51 14.35 0.43
N SER A 39 23.06 15.13 1.37
CA SER A 39 24.47 15.57 1.34
C SER A 39 25.34 15.02 2.47
N CYS A 40 24.88 14.02 3.23
CA CYS A 40 25.66 13.43 4.32
C CYS A 40 26.29 12.11 3.89
N ASP A 41 27.30 12.20 3.03
CA ASP A 41 28.26 11.13 2.82
C ASP A 41 29.67 11.72 2.93
N SER A 42 30.54 11.06 3.70
CA SER A 42 31.88 11.46 4.17
C SER A 42 31.93 12.41 5.39
N GLY A 43 32.61 11.93 6.43
CA GLY A 43 32.63 12.50 7.77
C GLY A 43 33.30 13.87 7.86
N SER A 44 32.49 14.93 7.96
CA SER A 44 32.71 16.15 8.75
C SER A 44 31.56 17.12 8.44
N CYS A 45 30.67 17.36 9.41
CA CYS A 45 29.72 18.48 9.33
C CYS A 45 30.42 19.75 9.83
N PRO A 46 30.58 20.81 9.01
CA PRO A 46 31.06 22.08 9.51
C PRO A 46 29.86 22.89 10.03
N TRP A 47 29.46 22.65 11.27
CA TRP A 47 28.69 23.62 12.05
C TRP A 47 29.55 24.13 13.20
N ASP A 48 30.63 24.82 12.84
CA ASP A 48 31.42 25.66 13.76
C ASP A 48 32.04 26.82 12.96
N ALA A 49 31.21 27.77 12.54
CA ALA A 49 31.64 29.11 12.20
C ALA A 49 30.43 30.05 12.30
N GLY A 50 30.46 30.93 13.30
CA GLY A 50 29.40 31.90 13.56
C GLY A 50 29.18 32.84 12.38
N VAL A 51 27.91 33.07 12.07
CA VAL A 51 27.47 34.18 11.21
C VAL A 51 26.39 34.93 11.98
N THR A 52 26.69 36.19 12.25
CA THR A 52 25.81 37.19 12.86
C THR A 52 24.62 37.49 11.94
N GLU A 53 23.41 37.31 12.45
CA GLU A 53 22.17 37.70 11.78
C GLU A 53 21.98 39.22 11.82
N THR A 54 21.71 39.83 10.66
CA THR A 54 20.93 41.06 10.55
C THR A 54 19.60 40.73 9.87
N PRO A 55 18.44 41.13 10.42
CA PRO A 55 17.14 40.77 9.87
C PRO A 55 16.69 41.76 8.78
N PRO A 56 15.94 41.31 7.75
CA PRO A 56 15.06 42.19 7.00
C PRO A 56 13.68 42.28 7.66
N ASP A 57 13.13 43.50 7.68
CA ASP A 57 11.86 43.92 8.26
C ASP A 57 10.61 43.48 7.42
N PRO A 58 9.38 43.60 7.98
CA PRO A 58 8.34 42.57 7.87
C PRO A 58 7.22 42.91 6.88
N ILE A 59 6.64 41.89 6.23
CA ILE A 59 5.32 42.01 5.58
C ILE A 59 4.45 40.79 5.93
N LEU A 60 3.39 41.11 6.69
CA LEU A 60 2.16 40.36 7.01
C LEU A 60 2.20 39.30 8.12
N PRO A 61 1.14 39.26 8.98
CA PRO A 61 1.18 38.60 10.28
C PRO A 61 1.12 37.09 10.14
N ILE A 62 2.05 36.43 10.83
CA ILE A 62 2.03 35.01 11.12
C ILE A 62 0.76 34.74 11.95
N LEU A 63 -0.20 34.03 11.37
CA LEU A 63 -1.27 33.43 12.16
C LEU A 63 -0.63 32.40 13.11
N PRO A 64 -0.94 32.43 14.41
CA PRO A 64 -0.46 31.40 15.32
C PRO A 64 -1.01 30.04 14.88
N PRO A 65 -0.30 28.93 15.18
CA PRO A 65 -0.79 27.60 14.88
C PRO A 65 -2.18 27.45 15.50
N VAL A 66 -3.16 27.13 14.66
CA VAL A 66 -4.53 26.89 15.12
C VAL A 66 -4.48 25.77 16.16
N GLY A 67 -4.80 26.19 17.38
CA GLY A 67 -5.12 25.45 18.59
C GLY A 67 -4.85 23.94 18.60
N ARG A 68 -3.91 23.54 19.47
CA ARG A 68 -4.18 22.41 20.36
C ARG A 68 -5.51 22.67 21.06
N LEU A 69 -6.53 21.85 20.77
CA LEU A 69 -7.66 21.71 21.67
C LEU A 69 -7.12 21.18 23.01
N ARG A 70 -7.02 22.08 24.00
CA ARG A 70 -6.89 21.68 25.41
C ARG A 70 -8.21 21.01 25.79
N LEU A 71 -8.22 19.68 25.84
CA LEU A 71 -9.16 18.97 26.71
C LEU A 71 -8.80 19.34 28.14
N GLY A 72 -9.78 19.86 28.87
CA GLY A 72 -9.63 20.29 30.25
C GLY A 72 -9.14 19.15 31.14
N ASP A 73 -8.32 19.52 32.13
CA ASP A 73 -7.85 18.65 33.18
C ASP A 73 -9.04 18.00 33.91
N GLY A 74 -8.95 16.67 34.06
CA GLY A 74 -9.77 15.93 35.01
C GLY A 74 -10.66 14.85 34.40
N LEU A 75 -10.06 13.79 33.87
CA LEU A 75 -10.59 12.42 33.92
C LEU A 75 -9.43 11.47 33.61
N GLN A 76 -9.05 10.64 34.58
CA GLN A 76 -8.05 9.59 34.37
C GLN A 76 -8.54 8.63 33.28
N PRO A 77 -7.66 8.12 32.39
CA PRO A 77 -8.05 7.08 31.46
C PRO A 77 -8.32 5.78 32.22
N SER A 78 -9.59 5.38 32.27
CA SER A 78 -10.01 4.04 32.65
C SER A 78 -9.42 3.02 31.65
N PRO A 79 -8.92 1.86 32.12
CA PRO A 79 -8.46 0.82 31.22
C PRO A 79 -9.69 0.07 30.66
N TYR A 80 -9.66 -0.27 29.38
CA TYR A 80 -10.63 -1.11 28.66
C TYR A 80 -12.03 -0.51 28.45
N THR A 81 -12.26 -0.01 27.24
CA THR A 81 -13.20 -0.57 26.25
C THR A 81 -13.15 0.34 25.04
N ALA A 82 -12.30 0.01 24.05
CA ALA A 82 -12.53 0.50 22.70
C ALA A 82 -13.86 -0.13 22.26
N LEU A 83 -14.91 0.68 22.17
CA LEU A 83 -16.15 0.29 21.51
C LEU A 83 -15.74 -0.14 20.10
N ALA A 84 -15.89 -1.43 19.81
CA ALA A 84 -15.66 -1.98 18.50
C ALA A 84 -16.47 -1.16 17.49
N ALA A 85 -15.78 -0.46 16.60
CA ALA A 85 -16.41 0.00 15.37
C ALA A 85 -17.08 -1.23 14.73
N PRO A 86 -18.29 -1.09 14.14
CA PRO A 86 -18.92 -2.19 13.44
C PRO A 86 -17.89 -2.80 12.48
N ARG A 87 -17.65 -4.12 12.55
CA ARG A 87 -16.83 -4.83 11.57
C ARG A 87 -17.47 -4.55 10.19
N GLU A 88 -16.91 -3.61 9.42
CA GLU A 88 -16.95 -3.77 7.97
C GLU A 88 -16.47 -5.20 7.74
N ALA A 89 -17.27 -6.02 7.05
CA ALA A 89 -16.90 -7.39 6.72
C ALA A 89 -15.44 -7.38 6.26
N ASP A 90 -14.61 -8.27 6.80
CA ASP A 90 -13.16 -8.24 6.64
C ASP A 90 -12.79 -8.42 5.17
N ASP A 91 -12.75 -7.31 4.45
CA ASP A 91 -12.55 -7.22 3.01
C ASP A 91 -11.07 -7.14 2.67
N TRP A 92 -10.20 -7.67 3.54
CA TRP A 92 -8.76 -7.61 3.34
C TRP A 92 -8.35 -8.35 2.05
N CYS A 93 -9.09 -9.40 1.67
CA CYS A 93 -8.80 -10.18 0.47
C CYS A 93 -9.10 -9.45 -0.84
N ASN A 94 -9.98 -8.44 -0.81
CA ASN A 94 -10.41 -7.66 -1.96
C ASN A 94 -10.87 -6.27 -1.50
N MET A 95 -9.94 -5.42 -1.05
CA MET A 95 -10.33 -4.17 -0.39
C MET A 95 -11.30 -3.33 -1.22
N PRO A 96 -12.24 -2.59 -0.58
CA PRO A 96 -13.11 -1.68 -1.29
C PRO A 96 -12.27 -0.67 -2.06
N HIS A 97 -12.70 -0.36 -3.27
CA HIS A 97 -12.04 0.54 -4.21
C HIS A 97 -13.11 1.29 -5.02
N VAL A 98 -12.68 2.18 -5.90
CA VAL A 98 -13.58 2.93 -6.77
C VAL A 98 -14.30 1.99 -7.73
N THR A 99 -15.63 2.02 -7.67
CA THR A 99 -16.53 1.41 -8.64
C THR A 99 -17.52 2.45 -9.13
N LEU A 100 -18.22 2.16 -10.24
CA LEU A 100 -19.24 3.06 -10.76
C LEU A 100 -20.37 3.32 -9.75
N GLU A 101 -20.73 2.31 -8.96
CA GLU A 101 -21.81 2.37 -7.97
C GLU A 101 -21.40 3.14 -6.71
N ALA A 102 -20.15 3.03 -6.29
CA ALA A 102 -19.66 3.64 -5.05
C ALA A 102 -19.08 5.06 -5.25
N TYR A 103 -18.73 5.42 -6.48
CA TYR A 103 -18.06 6.68 -6.78
C TYR A 103 -18.97 7.90 -6.60
N ILE A 104 -18.59 8.79 -5.68
CA ILE A 104 -19.29 10.04 -5.45
C ILE A 104 -18.79 11.08 -6.46
N THR A 105 -19.62 11.42 -7.45
CA THR A 105 -19.28 12.41 -8.47
C THR A 105 -19.28 13.83 -7.87
N PRO A 106 -18.19 14.62 -8.03
CA PRO A 106 -18.19 16.04 -7.66
C PRO A 106 -19.27 16.87 -8.37
N PRO A 107 -19.63 18.04 -7.83
CA PRO A 107 -20.50 19.00 -8.53
C PRO A 107 -19.98 19.34 -9.94
N GLU A 108 -20.90 19.59 -10.87
CA GLU A 108 -20.59 19.76 -12.31
C GLU A 108 -19.62 20.91 -12.61
N GLU A 109 -19.50 21.90 -11.72
CA GLU A 109 -18.52 22.97 -11.86
C GLU A 109 -17.07 22.51 -11.67
N TYR A 110 -16.82 21.29 -11.18
CA TYR A 110 -15.49 20.71 -11.02
C TYR A 110 -15.21 19.71 -12.15
N VAL A 111 -14.33 20.11 -13.07
CA VAL A 111 -13.94 19.27 -14.20
C VAL A 111 -12.67 18.50 -13.85
N LEU A 112 -12.74 17.17 -13.90
CA LEU A 112 -11.59 16.29 -13.68
C LEU A 112 -10.57 16.44 -14.81
N ARG A 113 -9.30 16.62 -14.47
CA ARG A 113 -8.22 16.85 -15.43
C ARG A 113 -7.14 15.77 -15.40
N TYR A 114 -6.92 15.17 -14.25
CA TYR A 114 -5.88 14.17 -14.07
C TYR A 114 -6.20 13.25 -12.90
N VAL A 115 -5.83 11.99 -13.04
CA VAL A 115 -5.94 10.97 -12.00
C VAL A 115 -4.61 10.24 -11.86
N GLU A 116 -4.12 10.11 -10.64
CA GLU A 116 -3.03 9.22 -10.30
C GLU A 116 -3.46 8.22 -9.22
N VAL A 117 -3.45 6.94 -9.57
CA VAL A 117 -3.78 5.83 -8.70
C VAL A 117 -2.49 5.18 -8.22
N ILE A 118 -2.44 4.82 -6.95
CA ILE A 118 -1.47 3.86 -6.43
C ILE A 118 -2.22 2.74 -5.72
N GLN A 119 -1.95 1.50 -6.12
CA GLN A 119 -2.58 0.32 -5.53
C GLN A 119 -1.57 -0.71 -5.04
N ARG A 120 -1.96 -1.50 -4.04
CA ARG A 120 -1.26 -2.75 -3.69
C ARG A 120 -1.50 -3.79 -4.79
N HIS A 121 -0.59 -4.73 -4.94
CA HIS A 121 -0.85 -5.97 -5.67
C HIS A 121 -2.08 -6.73 -5.13
N HIS A 122 -2.61 -7.66 -5.93
CA HIS A 122 -3.75 -8.52 -5.55
C HIS A 122 -3.31 -9.83 -4.90
N LYS A 123 -4.27 -10.76 -4.73
CA LYS A 123 -4.07 -12.07 -4.09
C LYS A 123 -2.88 -12.82 -4.69
N ARG A 124 -2.08 -13.37 -3.79
CA ARG A 124 -0.87 -14.12 -4.10
C ARG A 124 -0.71 -15.25 -3.09
N THR A 125 0.17 -16.19 -3.39
CA THR A 125 0.72 -17.07 -2.37
C THR A 125 1.40 -16.25 -1.26
N PRO A 126 1.63 -16.81 -0.06
CA PRO A 126 2.50 -16.20 0.95
C PRO A 126 3.89 -15.90 0.39
N TYR A 127 4.65 -15.07 1.08
CA TYR A 127 6.10 -15.05 0.89
C TYR A 127 6.71 -16.40 1.34
N GLY A 128 7.76 -16.87 0.67
CA GLY A 128 8.45 -18.11 1.08
C GLY A 128 9.04 -18.02 2.50
N SER A 129 9.49 -16.83 2.91
CA SER A 129 9.90 -16.52 4.28
C SER A 129 8.76 -16.64 5.30
N ASN A 130 7.50 -16.58 4.86
CA ASN A 130 6.30 -16.59 5.70
C ASN A 130 5.61 -17.97 5.71
N LEU A 131 6.15 -18.95 4.99
CA LEU A 131 5.76 -20.36 5.14
C LEU A 131 6.19 -20.91 6.50
N PHE A 132 5.34 -21.76 7.06
CA PHE A 132 5.61 -22.49 8.29
C PHE A 132 6.67 -23.57 8.06
N TYR A 133 7.26 -24.04 9.15
CA TYR A 133 8.22 -25.15 9.08
C TYR A 133 7.51 -26.46 8.78
N ASP A 134 6.33 -26.62 9.35
CA ASP A 134 5.42 -27.74 9.13
C ASP A 134 4.16 -27.21 8.41
N GLU A 135 4.30 -26.98 7.10
CA GLU A 135 3.22 -26.45 6.26
C GLU A 135 2.30 -27.60 5.84
N ASP A 136 1.00 -27.52 6.15
CA ASP A 136 0.02 -28.58 5.86
C ASP A 136 -0.83 -28.36 4.59
N VAL A 137 -0.49 -27.33 3.78
CA VAL A 137 -1.24 -26.98 2.58
C VAL A 137 -0.37 -26.96 1.34
N GLU A 138 -0.92 -27.48 0.24
CA GLU A 138 -0.34 -27.34 -1.09
C GLU A 138 -0.81 -26.05 -1.76
N TRP A 139 0.12 -25.39 -2.44
CA TRP A 139 -0.18 -24.34 -3.41
C TRP A 139 0.09 -24.88 -4.82
N ASP A 140 -0.93 -24.82 -5.67
CA ASP A 140 -0.86 -25.24 -7.06
C ASP A 140 -0.84 -24.01 -7.99
N CYS A 141 0.23 -23.92 -8.77
CA CYS A 141 0.51 -22.89 -9.76
C CYS A 141 0.83 -23.50 -11.13
N ALA A 142 0.32 -24.70 -11.44
CA ALA A 142 0.53 -25.32 -12.74
C ALA A 142 -0.01 -24.43 -13.88
N GLY A 143 0.86 -24.10 -14.84
CA GLY A 143 0.50 -23.23 -15.97
C GLY A 143 0.37 -21.75 -15.60
N LEU A 144 0.69 -21.38 -14.35
CA LEU A 144 0.70 -20.00 -13.87
C LEU A 144 2.14 -19.54 -13.67
N GLY A 145 2.45 -18.36 -14.19
CA GLY A 145 3.76 -17.78 -13.99
C GLY A 145 4.00 -16.50 -14.77
N PRO A 146 5.08 -15.79 -14.46
CA PRO A 146 5.46 -14.57 -15.15
C PRO A 146 5.83 -14.86 -16.61
N LEU A 147 5.45 -13.91 -17.48
CA LEU A 147 5.84 -13.89 -18.89
C LEU A 147 7.08 -13.01 -19.05
N TYR A 148 8.09 -13.54 -19.72
CA TYR A 148 9.33 -12.85 -20.05
C TYR A 148 9.58 -12.86 -21.56
N GLY A 149 10.32 -11.87 -22.04
CA GLY A 149 10.72 -11.80 -23.43
C GLY A 149 11.34 -10.46 -23.75
N LEU A 150 12.06 -10.39 -24.86
CA LEU A 150 12.55 -9.13 -25.41
C LEU A 150 11.68 -8.74 -26.59
N LYS A 151 10.94 -7.65 -26.47
CA LYS A 151 10.31 -6.98 -27.60
C LYS A 151 11.18 -5.80 -28.03
N SER A 152 11.39 -5.65 -29.33
CA SER A 152 12.03 -4.45 -29.88
C SER A 152 11.22 -3.89 -31.05
N GLN A 153 11.51 -2.64 -31.42
CA GLN A 153 10.82 -1.96 -32.52
C GLN A 153 11.20 -2.48 -33.91
N THR A 154 12.20 -3.37 -34.01
CA THR A 154 12.57 -4.01 -35.29
C THR A 154 11.55 -5.08 -35.66
N THR A 155 11.33 -5.31 -36.96
CA THR A 155 10.37 -6.33 -37.44
C THR A 155 10.60 -7.70 -36.80
N LYS A 156 11.87 -8.16 -36.80
CA LYS A 156 12.23 -9.46 -36.18
C LYS A 156 12.03 -9.48 -34.67
N GLY A 157 12.36 -8.38 -33.98
CA GLY A 157 12.20 -8.30 -32.54
C GLY A 157 10.76 -8.15 -32.07
N ARG A 158 9.87 -7.65 -32.93
CA ARG A 158 8.42 -7.57 -32.63
C ARG A 158 7.77 -8.95 -32.61
N GLU A 159 8.27 -9.90 -33.41
CA GLU A 159 7.74 -11.26 -33.54
C GLU A 159 8.29 -12.24 -32.49
N ALA A 160 9.25 -11.83 -31.65
CA ALA A 160 9.78 -12.69 -30.59
C ALA A 160 8.65 -13.16 -29.65
N PRO A 161 8.52 -14.47 -29.37
CA PRO A 161 7.48 -14.99 -28.49
C PRO A 161 7.77 -14.64 -27.04
N SER A 162 6.71 -14.55 -26.23
CA SER A 162 6.84 -14.54 -24.78
C SER A 162 7.17 -15.94 -24.28
N VAL A 163 7.94 -16.02 -23.20
CA VAL A 163 8.31 -17.25 -22.49
C VAL A 163 7.67 -17.20 -21.11
N GLN A 164 6.86 -18.20 -20.79
CA GLN A 164 6.30 -18.34 -19.45
C GLN A 164 7.26 -19.16 -18.58
N TRP A 165 7.54 -18.69 -17.37
CA TRP A 165 8.29 -19.46 -16.38
C TRP A 165 7.35 -20.31 -15.53
N GLN A 166 7.78 -21.54 -15.24
CA GLN A 166 7.14 -22.44 -14.27
C GLN A 166 8.19 -22.83 -13.22
N SER A 167 7.82 -22.80 -11.95
CA SER A 167 8.71 -23.27 -10.88
C SER A 167 8.98 -24.78 -11.03
N TYR A 168 10.22 -25.18 -10.81
CA TYR A 168 10.66 -26.57 -10.84
C TYR A 168 11.73 -26.79 -9.79
N VAL A 169 11.57 -27.84 -8.98
CA VAL A 169 12.58 -28.32 -8.04
C VAL A 169 12.85 -29.78 -8.37
N ASP A 170 14.09 -30.08 -8.71
CA ASP A 170 14.52 -31.46 -8.92
C ASP A 170 14.51 -32.22 -7.58
N PRO A 171 13.82 -33.36 -7.45
CA PRO A 171 13.83 -34.16 -6.22
C PRO A 171 15.23 -34.63 -5.78
N GLN A 172 16.21 -34.66 -6.69
CA GLN A 172 17.60 -34.99 -6.38
C GLN A 172 18.41 -33.79 -5.89
N ASN A 173 17.87 -32.57 -5.99
CA ASN A 173 18.54 -31.39 -5.49
C ASN A 173 18.60 -31.46 -3.95
N PRO A 174 19.79 -31.56 -3.32
CA PRO A 174 19.90 -31.66 -1.86
C PRO A 174 19.46 -30.38 -1.14
N PHE A 175 19.24 -29.28 -1.87
CA PHE A 175 18.66 -28.03 -1.37
C PHE A 175 17.14 -27.94 -1.61
N GLY A 176 16.52 -28.94 -2.25
CA GLY A 176 15.09 -28.98 -2.55
C GLY A 176 14.21 -29.29 -1.34
N SER A 177 14.72 -30.08 -0.39
CA SER A 177 14.19 -30.12 0.98
C SER A 177 14.66 -28.85 1.69
N GLY A 178 13.79 -27.85 1.84
CA GLY A 178 14.15 -26.53 2.36
C GLY A 178 14.79 -26.54 3.75
N GLN A 179 15.32 -25.39 4.19
CA GLN A 179 15.79 -25.19 5.57
C GLN A 179 14.65 -25.18 6.60
N LYS A 180 13.41 -25.01 6.13
CA LYS A 180 12.16 -25.09 6.89
C LYS A 180 11.61 -26.50 6.70
N GLY A 181 11.25 -27.17 7.80
CA GLY A 181 10.94 -28.61 7.93
C GLY A 181 10.23 -29.32 6.77
N THR A 182 9.08 -29.94 7.04
CA THR A 182 8.31 -30.59 5.97
C THR A 182 7.40 -29.54 5.33
N ILE A 183 7.84 -28.97 4.22
CA ILE A 183 6.97 -28.17 3.37
C ILE A 183 6.17 -29.14 2.49
N VAL A 184 4.83 -29.12 2.57
CA VAL A 184 4.01 -29.80 1.57
C VAL A 184 4.44 -29.31 0.18
N THR A 185 4.79 -30.25 -0.70
CA THR A 185 5.36 -29.95 -2.02
C THR A 185 4.43 -29.03 -2.78
N SER A 186 4.94 -27.88 -3.20
CA SER A 186 4.25 -26.91 -4.06
C SER A 186 5.03 -26.73 -5.36
N ASN A 187 4.32 -26.47 -6.45
CA ASN A 187 4.89 -26.13 -7.76
C ASN A 187 4.88 -24.60 -8.03
N CYS A 188 4.70 -23.78 -6.99
CA CYS A 188 4.70 -22.31 -7.06
C CYS A 188 6.09 -21.70 -6.83
N GLN A 189 6.33 -20.50 -7.35
CA GLN A 189 7.49 -19.67 -7.02
C GLN A 189 7.10 -18.61 -5.97
N PHE A 190 7.27 -18.90 -4.68
CA PHE A 190 6.78 -17.99 -3.63
C PHE A 190 7.59 -16.68 -3.52
N PRO A 191 6.94 -15.51 -3.37
CA PRO A 191 5.51 -15.29 -3.60
C PRO A 191 5.16 -15.28 -5.11
N GLN A 192 3.96 -15.74 -5.46
CA GLN A 192 3.44 -15.75 -6.82
C GLN A 192 2.01 -15.22 -6.87
N LEU A 193 1.67 -14.37 -7.84
CA LEU A 193 0.28 -14.00 -8.10
C LEU A 193 -0.53 -15.23 -8.51
N THR A 194 -1.72 -15.39 -7.95
CA THR A 194 -2.62 -16.52 -8.26
C THR A 194 -3.59 -16.18 -9.38
N THR A 195 -4.33 -17.18 -9.87
CA THR A 195 -5.43 -16.96 -10.84
C THR A 195 -6.45 -15.97 -10.29
N GLU A 196 -6.89 -16.15 -9.04
CA GLU A 196 -7.82 -15.22 -8.39
C GLU A 196 -7.25 -13.81 -8.32
N GLY A 197 -5.96 -13.66 -8.00
CA GLY A 197 -5.31 -12.34 -8.00
C GLY A 197 -5.27 -11.68 -9.37
N LEU A 198 -5.12 -12.45 -10.46
CA LEU A 198 -5.22 -11.94 -11.83
C LEU A 198 -6.67 -11.51 -12.16
N GLU A 199 -7.67 -12.31 -11.79
CA GLU A 199 -9.08 -12.01 -11.99
C GLU A 199 -9.54 -10.78 -11.20
N ASP A 200 -9.10 -10.65 -9.95
CA ASP A 200 -9.33 -9.45 -9.13
C ASP A 200 -8.68 -8.22 -9.81
N SER A 201 -7.48 -8.37 -10.38
CA SER A 201 -6.80 -7.28 -11.10
C SER A 201 -7.56 -6.85 -12.37
N ILE A 202 -8.16 -7.80 -13.11
CA ILE A 202 -9.01 -7.51 -14.28
C ILE A 202 -10.26 -6.74 -13.85
N THR A 203 -10.91 -7.20 -12.78
CA THR A 203 -12.11 -6.56 -12.24
C THR A 203 -11.80 -5.13 -11.82
N HIS A 204 -10.74 -4.94 -11.04
CA HIS A 204 -10.30 -3.62 -10.58
C HIS A 204 -9.97 -2.68 -11.76
N GLY A 205 -9.29 -3.16 -12.80
CA GLY A 205 -9.05 -2.37 -14.01
C GLY A 205 -10.32 -1.97 -14.76
N SER A 206 -11.32 -2.85 -14.80
CA SER A 206 -12.64 -2.57 -15.39
C SER A 206 -13.40 -1.50 -14.60
N ASP A 207 -13.34 -1.56 -13.27
CA ASP A 207 -14.01 -0.61 -12.38
C ASP A 207 -13.40 0.79 -12.51
N LEU A 208 -12.07 0.88 -12.50
CA LEU A 208 -11.34 2.12 -12.76
C LEU A 208 -11.64 2.71 -14.15
N ARG A 209 -11.71 1.86 -15.19
CA ARG A 209 -12.08 2.31 -16.54
C ARG A 209 -13.51 2.82 -16.61
N SER A 210 -14.44 2.17 -15.91
CA SER A 210 -15.86 2.53 -15.92
C SER A 210 -16.11 3.92 -15.33
N VAL A 211 -15.31 4.32 -14.34
CA VAL A 211 -15.36 5.66 -13.75
C VAL A 211 -14.53 6.65 -14.56
N TYR A 212 -13.22 6.39 -14.70
CA TYR A 212 -12.29 7.40 -15.20
C TYR A 212 -12.21 7.48 -16.73
N GLY A 213 -12.58 6.42 -17.45
CA GLY A 213 -12.63 6.40 -18.91
C GLY A 213 -13.52 7.52 -19.46
N PRO A 214 -14.82 7.56 -19.10
CA PRO A 214 -15.72 8.63 -19.52
C PRO A 214 -15.35 10.00 -18.95
N LEU A 215 -14.97 10.09 -17.67
CA LEU A 215 -14.70 11.37 -17.01
C LEU A 215 -13.49 12.12 -17.58
N LEU A 216 -12.45 11.40 -18.01
CA LEU A 216 -11.24 11.97 -18.63
C LEU A 216 -11.28 11.91 -20.17
N GLY A 217 -12.29 11.26 -20.74
CA GLY A 217 -12.37 10.98 -22.18
C GLY A 217 -11.16 10.18 -22.66
N ILE A 218 -10.85 9.08 -21.96
CA ILE A 218 -9.72 8.20 -22.30
C ILE A 218 -10.05 7.38 -23.55
N SER A 219 -9.10 7.30 -24.48
CA SER A 219 -9.24 6.49 -25.70
C SER A 219 -9.60 5.03 -25.39
N ASP A 220 -10.31 4.36 -26.30
CA ASP A 220 -10.65 2.93 -26.17
C ASP A 220 -9.45 2.00 -26.44
N THR A 221 -8.40 2.53 -27.05
CA THR A 221 -7.12 1.84 -27.28
C THR A 221 -6.05 2.43 -26.38
N PHE A 222 -5.13 1.62 -25.89
CA PHE A 222 -4.02 2.10 -25.07
C PHE A 222 -3.15 3.12 -25.82
N GLN A 223 -2.90 4.25 -25.19
CA GLN A 223 -2.08 5.34 -25.69
C GLN A 223 -1.10 5.78 -24.58
N PRO A 224 0.22 5.45 -24.68
CA PRO A 224 1.19 5.69 -23.61
C PRO A 224 1.35 7.16 -23.17
N GLN A 225 0.98 8.11 -24.02
CA GLN A 225 0.98 9.54 -23.75
C GLN A 225 -0.27 10.01 -22.97
N GLU A 226 -1.33 9.22 -22.96
CA GLU A 226 -2.61 9.51 -22.30
C GLU A 226 -2.73 8.74 -20.98
N VAL A 227 -2.28 7.48 -20.99
CA VAL A 227 -2.36 6.55 -19.86
C VAL A 227 -1.00 5.93 -19.61
N VAL A 228 -0.50 6.09 -18.40
CA VAL A 228 0.80 5.56 -17.98
C VAL A 228 0.60 4.50 -16.91
N PHE A 229 1.29 3.37 -17.04
CA PHE A 229 1.39 2.35 -16.01
C PHE A 229 2.82 2.27 -15.51
N ARG A 230 2.98 2.19 -14.19
CA ARG A 230 4.24 2.00 -13.49
C ARG A 230 4.12 0.85 -12.49
N VAL A 231 5.13 0.01 -12.48
CA VAL A 231 5.25 -1.15 -11.58
C VAL A 231 6.58 -1.09 -10.84
N THR A 232 6.74 -1.91 -9.81
CA THR A 232 8.01 -2.02 -9.09
C THR A 232 8.90 -3.08 -9.74
N ASN A 233 10.10 -3.27 -9.18
CA ASN A 233 11.00 -4.33 -9.63
C ASN A 233 10.55 -5.74 -9.20
N ASN A 234 9.47 -5.87 -8.41
CA ASN A 234 8.89 -7.15 -8.03
C ASN A 234 7.94 -7.67 -9.13
N PRO A 235 8.17 -8.87 -9.71
CA PRO A 235 7.38 -9.42 -10.81
C PRO A 235 5.86 -9.46 -10.57
N ILE A 236 5.41 -9.63 -9.32
CA ILE A 236 3.98 -9.67 -8.99
C ILE A 236 3.27 -8.38 -9.42
N THR A 237 3.92 -7.23 -9.30
CA THR A 237 3.33 -5.94 -9.69
C THR A 237 3.13 -5.83 -11.21
N SER A 238 4.00 -6.46 -12.01
CA SER A 238 3.83 -6.58 -13.46
C SER A 238 2.72 -7.56 -13.85
N GLN A 239 2.55 -8.65 -13.10
CA GLN A 239 1.45 -9.59 -13.29
C GLN A 239 0.09 -8.95 -12.97
N VAL A 240 0.03 -8.10 -11.94
CA VAL A 240 -1.18 -7.30 -11.65
C VAL A 240 -1.42 -6.28 -12.76
N ALA A 241 -0.37 -5.61 -13.25
CA ALA A 241 -0.49 -4.67 -14.37
C ALA A 241 -1.14 -5.29 -15.61
N SER A 242 -0.83 -6.56 -15.93
CA SER A 242 -1.43 -7.23 -17.09
C SER A 242 -2.93 -7.46 -16.91
N GLY A 243 -3.38 -7.78 -15.68
CA GLY A 243 -4.80 -7.87 -15.34
C GLY A 243 -5.49 -6.51 -15.45
N ILE A 244 -4.94 -5.47 -14.83
CA ILE A 244 -5.52 -4.11 -14.89
C ILE A 244 -5.61 -3.64 -16.34
N LEU A 245 -4.55 -3.80 -17.15
CA LEU A 245 -4.57 -3.44 -18.57
C LEU A 245 -5.69 -4.16 -19.33
N LYS A 246 -5.92 -5.45 -19.05
CA LYS A 246 -7.00 -6.22 -19.68
C LYS A 246 -8.39 -5.71 -19.27
N GLY A 247 -8.58 -5.36 -18.00
CA GLY A 247 -9.83 -4.76 -17.52
C GLY A 247 -10.05 -3.35 -18.08
N PHE A 248 -8.98 -2.55 -18.12
CA PHE A 248 -9.04 -1.15 -18.50
C PHE A 248 -9.20 -0.96 -20.02
N TYR A 249 -8.68 -1.89 -20.82
CA TYR A 249 -8.82 -1.93 -22.28
C TYR A 249 -9.40 -3.28 -22.73
N PRO A 250 -10.72 -3.50 -22.62
CA PRO A 250 -11.34 -4.81 -22.85
C PRO A 250 -11.18 -5.31 -24.28
N THR A 251 -11.11 -4.40 -25.26
CA THR A 251 -10.90 -4.70 -26.69
C THR A 251 -9.45 -5.00 -27.05
N ASP A 252 -8.52 -4.91 -26.10
CA ASP A 252 -7.14 -5.28 -26.31
C ASP A 252 -7.01 -6.77 -26.61
N THR A 253 -6.25 -7.08 -27.67
CA THR A 253 -6.05 -8.45 -28.18
C THR A 253 -4.79 -9.12 -27.62
N GLY A 254 -4.16 -8.53 -26.60
CA GLY A 254 -2.94 -9.03 -25.98
C GLY A 254 -1.68 -8.44 -26.58
N GLU A 255 -1.74 -7.18 -27.01
CA GLU A 255 -0.54 -6.46 -27.45
C GLU A 255 0.43 -6.24 -26.27
N THR A 256 1.73 -6.13 -26.56
CA THR A 256 2.71 -5.83 -25.52
C THR A 256 2.67 -4.34 -25.18
N HIS A 257 2.30 -4.02 -23.95
CA HIS A 257 2.30 -2.67 -23.43
C HIS A 257 3.57 -2.35 -22.67
N GLN A 258 4.14 -1.17 -22.94
CA GLN A 258 5.26 -0.67 -22.16
C GLN A 258 4.73 -0.14 -20.82
N VAL A 259 5.21 -0.72 -19.73
CA VAL A 259 5.03 -0.18 -18.36
C VAL A 259 6.37 0.37 -17.87
N LEU A 260 6.31 1.34 -16.97
CA LEU A 260 7.49 1.99 -16.41
C LEU A 260 7.99 1.23 -15.19
N ILE A 261 9.30 1.14 -15.08
CA ILE A 261 10.02 0.74 -13.86
C ILE A 261 11.11 1.78 -13.59
N GLN A 262 11.47 1.97 -12.33
CA GLN A 262 12.71 2.64 -11.97
C GLN A 262 13.81 1.60 -11.69
N PRO A 263 15.10 1.94 -11.83
CA PRO A 263 16.17 1.10 -11.32
C PRO A 263 15.95 0.83 -9.83
N SER A 264 16.12 -0.42 -9.39
CA SER A 264 15.84 -0.85 -8.01
C SER A 264 16.53 -0.02 -6.92
N ALA A 265 17.73 0.51 -7.21
CA ALA A 265 18.48 1.35 -6.27
C ALA A 265 17.85 2.72 -5.98
N ILE A 266 16.93 3.18 -6.84
CA ILE A 266 16.26 4.48 -6.71
C ILE A 266 14.74 4.39 -6.83
N ASP A 267 14.18 3.17 -6.84
CA ASP A 267 12.74 2.98 -7.05
C ASP A 267 11.93 3.60 -5.91
N SER A 268 11.29 4.73 -6.20
CA SER A 268 10.47 5.47 -5.23
C SER A 268 9.13 4.81 -4.95
N LEU A 269 8.67 3.91 -5.83
CA LEU A 269 7.38 3.22 -5.69
C LEU A 269 7.46 2.02 -4.73
N GLU A 270 8.63 1.39 -4.66
CA GLU A 270 9.01 0.41 -3.65
C GLU A 270 10.32 0.86 -3.00
N PRO A 271 10.26 1.81 -2.05
CA PRO A 271 11.43 2.57 -1.59
C PRO A 271 12.39 1.70 -0.76
N ARG A 272 13.15 0.82 -1.43
CA ARG A 272 14.20 -0.03 -0.85
C ARG A 272 15.58 0.65 -0.87
N TYR A 273 15.67 1.90 -1.32
CA TYR A 273 16.88 2.70 -1.23
C TYR A 273 17.30 2.94 0.23
N SER A 274 18.61 3.09 0.44
CA SER A 274 19.19 3.32 1.78
C SER A 274 18.68 4.63 2.38
N CYS A 275 18.20 4.56 3.63
CA CYS A 275 17.80 5.74 4.39
C CYS A 275 18.11 5.53 5.88
N PRO A 276 19.36 5.75 6.32
CA PRO A 276 19.80 5.43 7.68
C PRO A 276 18.97 6.13 8.77
N ARG A 277 18.44 7.32 8.49
CA ARG A 277 17.55 8.04 9.41
C ARG A 277 16.21 7.32 9.58
N ALA A 278 15.59 6.86 8.49
CA ALA A 278 14.34 6.09 8.57
C ALA A 278 14.56 4.77 9.31
N ASP A 279 15.68 4.09 9.04
CA ASP A 279 16.04 2.84 9.73
C ASP A 279 16.26 3.09 11.23
N ALA A 280 16.96 4.17 11.60
CA ALA A 280 17.16 4.56 12.99
C ALA A 280 15.84 4.91 13.71
N LEU A 281 14.89 5.57 13.02
CA LEU A 281 13.56 5.84 13.57
C LEU A 281 12.79 4.54 13.81
N ARG A 282 12.70 3.67 12.80
CA ARG A 282 12.05 2.36 12.90
C ARG A 282 12.63 1.57 14.06
N ASN A 283 13.95 1.48 14.15
CA ASN A 283 14.64 0.81 15.25
C ASN A 283 14.30 1.47 16.60
N SER A 284 14.34 2.80 16.69
CA SER A 284 14.07 3.54 17.93
C SER A 284 12.74 3.17 18.57
N PHE A 285 11.64 3.17 17.80
CA PHE A 285 10.29 2.89 18.33
C PHE A 285 9.88 1.41 18.29
N THR A 286 10.75 0.49 17.84
CA THR A 286 10.51 -0.96 17.91
C THR A 286 11.45 -1.64 18.91
N THR A 287 12.72 -1.83 18.54
CA THR A 287 13.72 -2.58 19.33
C THR A 287 14.62 -1.67 20.18
N GLY A 288 14.63 -0.37 19.91
CA GLY A 288 15.49 0.65 20.53
C GLY A 288 14.94 1.25 21.82
N THR A 289 15.41 2.47 22.11
CA THR A 289 15.17 3.20 23.37
C THR A 289 13.72 3.63 23.57
N ASN A 290 12.99 3.90 22.48
CA ASN A 290 11.57 4.28 22.52
C ASN A 290 10.63 3.09 22.23
N GLY A 291 11.18 1.87 22.15
CA GLY A 291 10.46 0.65 21.76
C GLY A 291 9.55 0.04 22.84
N THR A 292 9.32 0.72 23.96
CA THR A 292 8.56 0.16 25.09
C THR A 292 7.17 -0.31 24.69
N THR A 293 6.46 0.43 23.83
CA THR A 293 5.11 0.04 23.38
C THR A 293 5.15 -1.22 22.51
N TRP A 294 6.04 -1.25 21.51
CA TRP A 294 6.23 -2.42 20.65
C TRP A 294 6.63 -3.67 21.44
N LYS A 295 7.61 -3.56 22.34
CA LYS A 295 8.07 -4.66 23.19
C LYS A 295 6.97 -5.18 24.11
N LYS A 296 6.19 -4.29 24.73
CA LYS A 296 5.04 -4.68 25.58
C LYS A 296 3.96 -5.40 24.79
N HIS A 297 3.71 -4.97 23.55
CA HIS A 297 2.77 -5.61 22.65
C HIS A 297 3.19 -7.06 22.36
N LEU A 298 4.43 -7.29 21.94
CA LEU A 298 4.95 -8.64 21.71
C LEU A 298 4.98 -9.48 23.00
N GLN A 299 5.38 -8.87 24.13
CA GLN A 299 5.38 -9.54 25.43
C GLN A 299 3.96 -9.99 25.82
N LYS A 300 2.93 -9.21 25.54
CA LYS A 300 1.54 -9.59 25.81
C LYS A 300 1.13 -10.84 25.04
N ALA A 301 1.48 -10.91 23.75
CA ALA A 301 1.19 -12.08 22.92
C ALA A 301 1.99 -13.33 23.32
N HIS A 302 3.17 -13.13 23.90
CA HIS A 302 3.93 -14.19 24.55
C HIS A 302 3.23 -14.67 25.84
N ASP A 303 2.90 -13.74 26.74
CA ASP A 303 2.35 -14.03 28.07
C ASP A 303 0.97 -14.69 28.04
N ASP A 304 0.15 -14.34 27.03
CA ASP A 304 -1.18 -14.93 26.86
C ASP A 304 -1.17 -16.24 26.04
N GLY A 305 0.02 -16.74 25.69
CA GLY A 305 0.21 -18.02 25.02
C GLY A 305 -0.06 -18.02 23.51
N THR A 306 -0.28 -16.87 22.89
CA THR A 306 -0.56 -16.78 21.43
C THR A 306 0.57 -17.36 20.61
N PHE A 307 1.82 -16.93 20.88
CA PHE A 307 2.97 -17.48 20.17
C PHE A 307 3.14 -18.97 20.40
N GLY A 308 3.02 -19.44 21.64
CA GLY A 308 3.12 -20.87 21.94
C GLY A 308 2.07 -21.72 21.22
N ALA A 309 0.84 -21.21 21.07
CA ALA A 309 -0.21 -21.88 20.30
C ALA A 309 0.12 -21.94 18.81
N LEU A 310 0.61 -20.84 18.22
CA LEU A 310 1.02 -20.79 16.81
C LEU A 310 2.23 -21.67 16.54
N ASP A 311 3.26 -21.63 17.39
CA ASP A 311 4.48 -22.44 17.30
C ASP A 311 4.16 -23.93 17.34
N ALA A 312 3.27 -24.36 18.25
CA ALA A 312 2.85 -25.75 18.38
C ALA A 312 2.14 -26.30 17.13
N ILE A 313 1.52 -25.43 16.33
CA ILE A 313 0.85 -25.79 15.08
C ILE A 313 1.79 -25.71 13.88
N SER A 314 2.60 -24.65 13.81
CA SER A 314 3.42 -24.29 12.65
C SER A 314 4.83 -24.92 12.64
N GLY A 315 5.27 -25.47 13.78
CA GLY A 315 6.64 -25.98 13.95
C GLY A 315 7.70 -24.88 14.03
N ILE A 316 7.30 -23.61 14.14
CA ILE A 316 8.23 -22.49 14.33
C ILE A 316 8.90 -22.64 15.70
N ARG A 317 10.22 -22.44 15.74
CA ARG A 317 10.98 -22.52 16.98
C ARG A 317 10.80 -21.21 17.77
N PRO A 318 10.61 -21.27 19.10
CA PRO A 318 10.50 -20.07 19.94
C PRO A 318 11.71 -19.13 19.94
N ASP A 319 12.86 -19.58 19.40
CA ASP A 319 14.12 -18.83 19.30
C ASP A 319 14.45 -18.38 17.87
N ASP A 320 13.51 -18.52 16.92
CA ASP A 320 13.71 -18.09 15.55
C ASP A 320 13.70 -16.55 15.45
N GLY A 321 14.81 -15.96 14.99
CA GLY A 321 15.03 -14.52 14.99
C GLY A 321 14.22 -13.71 13.98
N GLU A 322 13.64 -14.37 12.97
CA GLU A 322 12.72 -13.71 12.01
C GLU A 322 11.26 -13.77 12.50
N TRP A 323 10.97 -14.71 13.39
CA TRP A 323 9.66 -14.86 14.01
C TRP A 323 9.64 -14.18 15.39
N HIS A 324 8.45 -14.03 15.98
CA HIS A 324 8.24 -13.42 17.30
C HIS A 324 8.68 -11.95 17.46
N VAL A 325 9.22 -11.32 16.40
CA VAL A 325 9.53 -9.88 16.33
C VAL A 325 8.39 -9.04 15.75
N SER A 326 7.42 -9.70 15.10
CA SER A 326 6.16 -9.16 14.59
C SER A 326 5.19 -10.32 14.28
N PHE A 327 3.94 -10.00 13.96
CA PHE A 327 2.96 -10.96 13.46
C PHE A 327 2.88 -11.01 11.92
N ASP A 328 3.76 -10.32 11.19
CA ASP A 328 3.77 -10.24 9.72
C ASP A 328 3.71 -11.63 9.06
N HIS A 329 4.61 -12.52 9.47
CA HIS A 329 4.71 -13.86 8.92
C HIS A 329 3.44 -14.70 9.13
N TYR A 330 2.88 -14.68 10.35
CA TYR A 330 1.63 -15.38 10.66
C TYR A 330 0.45 -14.78 9.89
N PHE A 331 0.35 -13.46 9.86
CA PHE A 331 -0.73 -12.76 9.18
C PHE A 331 -0.72 -13.07 7.68
N ASP A 332 0.42 -12.92 7.00
CA ASP A 332 0.54 -13.18 5.56
C ASP A 332 0.18 -14.62 5.20
N ASN A 333 0.65 -15.61 5.98
CA ASN A 333 0.34 -17.02 5.75
C ASN A 333 -1.16 -17.30 5.89
N LEU A 334 -1.74 -16.93 7.05
CA LEU A 334 -3.13 -17.22 7.37
C LEU A 334 -4.10 -16.47 6.45
N LYS A 335 -3.84 -15.19 6.15
CA LYS A 335 -4.65 -14.43 5.19
C LYS A 335 -4.53 -14.97 3.78
N ALA A 336 -3.34 -15.30 3.31
CA ALA A 336 -3.21 -15.88 1.99
C ALA A 336 -4.05 -17.17 1.86
N ARG A 337 -4.06 -18.04 2.88
CA ARG A 337 -4.93 -19.23 2.89
C ARG A 337 -6.42 -18.86 2.82
N GLN A 338 -6.89 -18.00 3.72
CA GLN A 338 -8.30 -17.62 3.76
C GLN A 338 -8.76 -16.93 2.46
N CYS A 339 -7.92 -16.07 1.87
CA CYS A 339 -8.24 -15.39 0.62
C CYS A 339 -8.37 -16.34 -0.58
N HIS A 340 -7.85 -17.57 -0.48
CA HIS A 340 -7.98 -18.62 -1.50
C HIS A 340 -8.85 -19.79 -1.01
N SER A 341 -9.71 -19.55 -0.01
CA SER A 341 -10.59 -20.57 0.57
C SER A 341 -9.88 -21.85 1.05
N LYS A 342 -8.60 -21.74 1.42
CA LYS A 342 -7.82 -22.84 1.98
C LYS A 342 -8.05 -22.93 3.49
N PRO A 343 -8.01 -24.14 4.08
CA PRO A 343 -8.20 -24.30 5.51
C PRO A 343 -7.07 -23.62 6.29
N LEU A 344 -7.42 -23.12 7.48
CA LEU A 344 -6.44 -22.71 8.48
C LEU A 344 -5.54 -23.91 8.86
N PRO A 345 -4.26 -23.67 9.16
CA PRO A 345 -3.27 -24.73 9.33
C PRO A 345 -3.51 -25.61 10.54
N CYS A 346 -3.24 -26.90 10.38
CA CYS A 346 -3.20 -27.91 11.42
C CYS A 346 -1.78 -28.43 11.65
N SER A 347 -1.48 -28.84 12.87
CA SER A 347 -0.19 -29.47 13.21
C SER A 347 -0.02 -30.76 12.43
N LEU A 348 1.12 -30.93 11.76
CA LEU A 348 1.47 -32.19 11.10
C LEU A 348 1.66 -33.34 12.10
N THR A 349 2.00 -33.02 13.37
CA THR A 349 2.17 -33.99 14.46
C THR A 349 0.83 -34.32 15.12
N ILE A 350 0.04 -33.31 15.47
CA ILE A 350 -1.28 -33.48 16.10
C ILE A 350 -2.35 -32.94 15.15
N LYS A 351 -2.80 -33.76 14.19
CA LYS A 351 -3.69 -33.33 13.10
C LYS A 351 -5.02 -32.70 13.53
N SER A 352 -5.46 -32.93 14.77
CA SER A 352 -6.67 -32.30 15.34
C SER A 352 -6.41 -30.93 15.97
N SER A 353 -5.15 -30.52 16.11
CA SER A 353 -4.74 -29.23 16.64
C SER A 353 -4.53 -28.26 15.48
N CYS A 354 -5.54 -27.42 15.24
CA CYS A 354 -5.53 -26.46 14.14
C CYS A 354 -5.65 -25.03 14.66
N VAL A 355 -5.17 -24.07 13.86
CA VAL A 355 -5.45 -22.66 14.07
C VAL A 355 -6.96 -22.50 13.98
N THR A 356 -7.56 -22.05 15.08
CA THR A 356 -8.99 -21.74 15.13
C THR A 356 -9.24 -20.38 14.50
N GLU A 357 -10.47 -20.12 14.04
CA GLU A 357 -10.86 -18.78 13.56
C GLU A 357 -10.59 -17.69 14.62
N GLN A 358 -10.77 -18.00 15.90
CA GLN A 358 -10.49 -17.05 16.98
C GLN A 358 -9.00 -16.73 17.11
N LEU A 359 -8.12 -17.72 16.90
CA LEU A 359 -6.68 -17.50 16.89
C LEU A 359 -6.24 -16.73 15.64
N ALA A 360 -6.84 -17.03 14.48
CA ALA A 360 -6.59 -16.28 13.24
C ALA A 360 -7.05 -14.82 13.37
N ASP A 361 -8.28 -14.57 13.84
CA ASP A 361 -8.81 -13.22 14.11
C ASP A 361 -7.86 -12.45 15.03
N LYS A 362 -7.34 -13.09 16.08
CA LYS A 362 -6.38 -12.47 17.00
C LYS A 362 -5.07 -12.09 16.30
N VAL A 363 -4.53 -12.97 15.44
CA VAL A 363 -3.36 -12.65 14.59
C VAL A 363 -3.65 -11.43 13.72
N TYR A 364 -4.84 -11.34 13.15
CA TYR A 364 -5.21 -10.23 12.28
C TYR A 364 -5.38 -8.91 13.03
N GLU A 365 -6.05 -8.94 14.19
CA GLU A 365 -6.18 -7.78 15.06
C GLU A 365 -4.79 -7.25 15.49
N ILE A 366 -3.87 -8.16 15.82
CA ILE A 366 -2.50 -7.81 16.17
C ILE A 366 -1.75 -7.21 14.96
N GLY A 367 -1.75 -7.87 13.80
CA GLY A 367 -1.04 -7.34 12.62
C GLY A 367 -1.59 -6.00 12.13
N ASN A 368 -2.90 -5.79 12.24
CA ASN A 368 -3.52 -4.48 11.96
C ASN A 368 -3.04 -3.39 12.92
N TRP A 369 -2.96 -3.71 14.22
CA TRP A 369 -2.37 -2.80 15.21
C TRP A 369 -0.91 -2.52 14.92
N GLU A 370 -0.13 -3.54 14.53
CA GLU A 370 1.29 -3.38 14.20
C GLU A 370 1.48 -2.42 13.03
N TYR A 371 0.73 -2.57 11.94
CA TYR A 371 0.79 -1.63 10.81
C TYR A 371 0.39 -0.20 11.21
N SER A 372 -0.69 -0.05 11.98
CA SER A 372 -1.10 1.25 12.51
C SER A 372 0.02 1.90 13.34
N TYR A 373 0.62 1.14 14.26
CA TYR A 373 1.72 1.63 15.09
C TYR A 373 2.94 2.01 14.26
N LEU A 374 3.37 1.10 13.38
CA LEU A 374 4.58 1.24 12.58
C LEU A 374 4.51 2.45 11.64
N PHE A 375 3.38 2.70 10.98
CA PHE A 375 3.31 3.70 9.92
C PHE A 375 2.61 4.99 10.34
N ARG A 376 1.91 5.02 11.49
CA ARG A 376 1.16 6.20 11.94
C ARG A 376 1.34 6.54 13.42
N ASP A 377 1.17 5.58 14.34
CA ASP A 377 1.00 5.92 15.77
C ASP A 377 2.33 6.02 16.55
N ALA A 378 3.41 5.40 16.08
CA ALA A 378 4.67 5.42 16.80
C ALA A 378 5.29 6.83 16.86
N PRO A 379 6.03 7.17 17.93
CA PRO A 379 6.79 8.41 17.99
C PRO A 379 7.82 8.48 16.85
N GLY A 380 7.58 9.38 15.88
CA GLY A 380 8.41 9.51 14.67
C GLY A 380 7.91 8.74 13.45
N ALA A 381 6.74 8.11 13.51
CA ALA A 381 6.15 7.39 12.37
C ALA A 381 5.87 8.31 11.16
N LEU A 382 5.40 9.54 11.38
CA LEU A 382 5.24 10.52 10.30
C LEU A 382 6.57 10.86 9.63
N GLU A 383 7.63 11.09 10.41
CA GLU A 383 8.97 11.35 9.85
C GLU A 383 9.49 10.14 9.08
N TYR A 384 9.27 8.92 9.61
CA TYR A 384 9.59 7.68 8.91
C TYR A 384 8.84 7.57 7.57
N ALA A 385 7.52 7.79 7.57
CA ALA A 385 6.68 7.75 6.37
C ALA A 385 7.12 8.81 5.35
N ALA A 386 7.41 10.03 5.81
CA ALA A 386 8.00 11.09 5.00
C ALA A 386 9.30 10.64 4.36
N LEU A 387 10.27 10.13 5.13
CA LEU A 387 11.56 9.66 4.64
C LEU A 387 11.47 8.50 3.64
N LYS A 388 10.53 7.58 3.84
CA LYS A 388 10.35 6.43 2.95
C LYS A 388 9.58 6.78 1.68
N PHE A 389 8.60 7.69 1.71
CA PHE A 389 7.71 7.90 0.57
C PHE A 389 7.73 9.32 -0.02
N GLY A 390 8.53 10.22 0.56
CA GLY A 390 8.62 11.61 0.11
C GLY A 390 9.19 11.75 -1.31
N ALA A 391 10.08 10.85 -1.75
CA ALA A 391 10.56 10.83 -3.13
C ALA A 391 9.40 10.62 -4.14
N TRP A 392 8.53 9.64 -3.86
CA TRP A 392 7.33 9.41 -4.70
C TRP A 392 6.35 10.59 -4.61
N MET A 393 6.17 11.19 -3.44
CA MET A 393 5.34 12.40 -3.28
C MET A 393 5.86 13.60 -4.08
N LEU A 394 7.18 13.77 -4.18
CA LEU A 394 7.78 14.81 -5.02
C LEU A 394 7.53 14.55 -6.51
N GLU A 395 7.57 13.29 -6.93
CA GLU A 395 7.23 12.90 -8.29
C GLU A 395 5.74 13.14 -8.62
N LEU A 396 4.82 12.81 -7.69
CA LEU A 396 3.39 13.13 -7.79
C LEU A 396 3.18 14.65 -7.88
N GLU A 397 3.83 15.43 -7.01
CA GLU A 397 3.74 16.88 -7.01
C GLU A 397 4.19 17.48 -8.36
N ALA A 398 5.29 16.96 -8.92
CA ALA A 398 5.79 17.37 -10.23
C ALA A 398 4.77 17.10 -11.34
N ARG A 399 4.19 15.89 -11.38
CA ARG A 399 3.15 15.54 -12.37
C ARG A 399 1.91 16.42 -12.24
N VAL A 400 1.46 16.71 -11.03
CA VAL A 400 0.34 17.63 -10.79
C VAL A 400 0.66 19.03 -11.30
N LYS A 401 1.85 19.57 -11.00
CA LYS A 401 2.31 20.89 -11.52
C LYS A 401 2.37 20.92 -13.04
N ASP A 402 2.87 19.85 -13.67
CA ASP A 402 2.93 19.74 -15.12
C ASP A 402 1.53 19.72 -15.75
N THR A 403 0.56 19.07 -15.11
CA THR A 403 -0.85 19.12 -15.53
C THR A 403 -1.43 20.53 -15.40
N VAL A 404 -1.22 21.21 -14.27
CA VAL A 404 -1.71 22.59 -14.05
C VAL A 404 -1.14 23.57 -15.08
N THR A 405 0.12 23.39 -15.47
CA THR A 405 0.80 24.25 -16.46
C THR A 405 0.55 23.84 -17.91
N GLY A 406 -0.21 22.77 -18.16
CA GLY A 406 -0.51 22.27 -19.51
C GLY A 406 0.65 21.53 -20.19
N ASN A 407 1.69 21.17 -19.43
CA ASN A 407 2.86 20.45 -19.91
C ASN A 407 2.70 18.92 -19.86
N ASN A 408 1.71 18.40 -19.13
CA ASN A 408 1.40 16.98 -19.04
C ASN A 408 0.27 16.58 -19.99
N LYS A 409 0.53 15.59 -20.84
CA LYS A 409 -0.51 14.98 -21.71
C LYS A 409 -1.18 13.76 -21.06
N THR A 410 -0.58 13.23 -20.01
CA THR A 410 -1.10 12.10 -19.25
C THR A 410 -2.37 12.53 -18.54
N LYS A 411 -3.44 11.78 -18.74
CA LYS A 411 -4.72 11.94 -18.03
C LYS A 411 -4.84 10.98 -16.86
N TYR A 412 -4.30 9.78 -17.01
CA TYR A 412 -4.36 8.71 -16.01
C TYR A 412 -2.99 8.09 -15.78
N TYR A 413 -2.61 7.94 -14.52
CA TYR A 413 -1.36 7.31 -14.12
C TYR A 413 -1.62 6.21 -13.09
N GLN A 414 -1.32 4.96 -13.44
CA GLN A 414 -1.43 3.81 -12.56
C GLN A 414 -0.07 3.46 -11.96
N ASN A 415 0.03 3.43 -10.64
CA ASN A 415 1.14 2.84 -9.92
C ASN A 415 0.68 1.53 -9.26
N ILE A 416 1.41 0.43 -9.47
CA ILE A 416 1.16 -0.85 -8.79
C ILE A 416 2.33 -1.18 -7.88
N ALA A 417 2.04 -1.33 -6.60
CA ALA A 417 3.01 -1.32 -5.51
C ALA A 417 2.70 -2.39 -4.44
N HIS A 418 3.14 -2.15 -3.21
CA HIS A 418 3.06 -3.09 -2.08
C HIS A 418 2.30 -2.46 -0.91
N ASP A 419 1.94 -3.30 0.06
CA ASP A 419 1.37 -2.86 1.34
C ASP A 419 2.28 -1.85 2.06
N GLY A 420 3.59 -2.06 2.06
CA GLY A 420 4.55 -1.10 2.62
C GLY A 420 4.47 0.28 1.95
N SER A 421 4.29 0.33 0.63
CA SER A 421 4.12 1.57 -0.13
C SER A 421 2.81 2.28 0.25
N ILE A 422 1.69 1.55 0.25
CA ILE A 422 0.38 2.08 0.65
C ILE A 422 0.41 2.56 2.11
N SER A 423 1.01 1.79 3.01
CA SER A 423 1.10 2.13 4.44
C SER A 423 1.96 3.36 4.68
N SER A 424 3.12 3.47 4.01
CA SER A 424 3.94 4.69 4.09
C SER A 424 3.21 5.90 3.52
N LEU A 425 2.44 5.76 2.44
CA LEU A 425 1.66 6.85 1.89
C LEU A 425 0.50 7.27 2.81
N LEU A 426 -0.27 6.33 3.35
CA LEU A 426 -1.32 6.63 4.33
C LEU A 426 -0.75 7.29 5.60
N GLY A 427 0.42 6.83 6.05
CA GLY A 427 1.17 7.45 7.14
C GLY A 427 1.60 8.87 6.79
N PHE A 428 2.08 9.11 5.57
CA PHE A 428 2.42 10.44 5.08
C PHE A 428 1.20 11.37 5.06
N LEU A 429 0.07 10.87 4.57
CA LEU A 429 -1.21 11.59 4.48
C LEU A 429 -1.90 11.74 5.84
N GLN A 430 -1.37 11.12 6.90
CA GLN A 430 -1.92 11.14 8.25
C GLN A 430 -3.37 10.63 8.31
N VAL A 431 -3.65 9.47 7.72
CA VAL A 431 -5.00 8.88 7.76
C VAL A 431 -5.52 8.68 9.19
N SER A 432 -6.78 9.02 9.44
CA SER A 432 -7.41 8.98 10.78
C SER A 432 -7.47 7.55 11.36
N ALA A 433 -7.66 6.55 10.50
CA ALA A 433 -7.72 5.12 10.82
C ALA A 433 -6.82 4.30 9.89
N MET A 434 -5.96 3.44 10.46
CA MET A 434 -5.03 2.59 9.71
C MET A 434 -5.14 1.15 10.18
N THR A 435 -5.17 0.25 9.21
CA THR A 435 -5.01 -1.20 9.35
C THR A 435 -3.98 -1.64 8.31
N TRP A 436 -3.57 -2.91 8.31
CA TRP A 436 -2.75 -3.43 7.22
C TRP A 436 -3.54 -3.30 5.91
N PRO A 437 -3.05 -2.57 4.89
CA PRO A 437 -3.73 -2.46 3.61
C PRO A 437 -3.92 -3.82 2.97
N GLY A 438 -5.16 -4.24 2.75
CA GLY A 438 -5.51 -5.50 2.11
C GLY A 438 -5.17 -5.55 0.62
N MET A 439 -5.38 -6.71 0.00
CA MET A 439 -5.12 -6.96 -1.41
C MET A 439 -5.93 -6.00 -2.28
N GLY A 440 -5.27 -5.44 -3.30
CA GLY A 440 -5.90 -4.47 -4.20
C GLY A 440 -6.21 -3.11 -3.58
N SER A 441 -5.84 -2.82 -2.34
CA SER A 441 -6.10 -1.51 -1.72
C SER A 441 -5.51 -0.36 -2.56
N GLU A 442 -6.24 0.74 -2.70
CA GLU A 442 -5.83 1.87 -3.54
C GLU A 442 -5.95 3.23 -2.85
N ILE A 443 -5.09 4.15 -3.27
CA ILE A 443 -5.18 5.58 -2.99
C ILE A 443 -5.21 6.30 -4.33
N ILE A 444 -6.15 7.22 -4.50
CA ILE A 444 -6.37 7.95 -5.76
C ILE A 444 -6.22 9.43 -5.51
N PHE A 445 -5.41 10.09 -6.33
CA PHE A 445 -5.28 11.54 -6.40
C PHE A 445 -5.99 12.06 -7.64
N GLU A 446 -6.99 12.90 -7.44
CA GLU A 446 -7.81 13.46 -8.51
C GLU A 446 -7.66 14.97 -8.54
N LEU A 447 -7.18 15.49 -9.68
CA LEU A 447 -6.96 16.90 -9.89
C LEU A 447 -8.13 17.50 -10.69
N TYR A 448 -8.81 18.47 -10.09
CA TYR A 448 -9.93 19.18 -10.67
C TYR A 448 -9.58 20.63 -10.98
N SER A 449 -10.12 21.14 -12.09
CA SER A 449 -10.21 22.58 -12.37
C SER A 449 -11.65 23.05 -12.20
N LYS A 450 -11.88 24.28 -11.74
CA LYS A 450 -13.23 24.85 -11.70
C LYS A 450 -13.63 25.42 -13.07
N ALA A 451 -14.78 25.02 -13.60
CA ALA A 451 -15.35 25.55 -14.83
C ALA A 451 -15.48 27.09 -14.75
N GLY A 452 -15.09 27.77 -15.84
CA GLY A 452 -15.08 29.24 -15.89
C GLY A 452 -13.93 29.92 -15.14
N SER A 453 -12.98 29.15 -14.58
CA SER A 453 -11.73 29.66 -13.99
C SER A 453 -10.53 28.94 -14.59
N THR A 454 -9.49 29.70 -14.97
CA THR A 454 -8.21 29.12 -15.44
C THR A 454 -7.25 28.82 -14.30
N ASP A 455 -7.49 29.38 -13.12
CA ASP A 455 -6.50 29.44 -12.04
C ASP A 455 -6.94 28.69 -10.76
N SER A 456 -8.14 28.11 -10.76
CA SER A 456 -8.70 27.41 -9.60
C SER A 456 -8.58 25.90 -9.73
N TRP A 457 -7.64 25.33 -8.96
CA TRP A 457 -7.31 23.91 -8.93
C TRP A 457 -7.55 23.29 -7.56
N PHE A 458 -8.05 22.06 -7.54
CA PHE A 458 -8.42 21.32 -6.33
C PHE A 458 -7.93 19.88 -6.44
N LEU A 459 -7.46 19.34 -5.32
CA LEU A 459 -7.03 17.95 -5.22
C LEU A 459 -8.02 17.21 -4.31
N ARG A 460 -8.58 16.11 -4.80
CA ARG A 460 -9.33 15.16 -3.98
C ARG A 460 -8.51 13.90 -3.84
N VAL A 461 -8.42 13.37 -2.62
CA VAL A 461 -7.71 12.12 -2.35
C VAL A 461 -8.70 11.08 -1.85
N LEU A 462 -8.73 9.91 -2.48
CA LEU A 462 -9.59 8.81 -2.11
C LEU A 462 -8.80 7.69 -1.43
N TRP A 463 -9.37 7.09 -0.39
CA TRP A 463 -8.94 5.86 0.24
C TRP A 463 -10.17 4.95 0.34
N LYS A 464 -10.05 3.70 -0.14
CA LYS A 464 -11.19 2.77 -0.25
C LYS A 464 -12.37 3.30 -1.09
N GLY A 465 -12.09 3.99 -2.19
CA GLY A 465 -13.11 4.60 -3.04
C GLY A 465 -13.87 5.80 -2.44
N ARG A 466 -13.46 6.29 -1.25
CA ARG A 466 -14.11 7.42 -0.56
C ARG A 466 -13.09 8.51 -0.22
N PRO A 467 -13.50 9.79 -0.10
CA PRO A 467 -12.60 10.83 0.38
C PRO A 467 -11.87 10.41 1.65
N ILE A 468 -10.54 10.54 1.65
CA ILE A 468 -9.72 10.15 2.79
C ILE A 468 -10.03 11.04 4.00
N GLU A 469 -10.09 10.41 5.18
CA GLU A 469 -10.17 11.11 6.46
C GLU A 469 -8.77 11.16 7.08
N THR A 470 -8.34 12.35 7.53
CA THR A 470 -7.01 12.62 8.09
C THR A 470 -7.09 13.22 9.48
#